data_AF-A0A143HEB5-F1
#
_entry.id   AF-A0A143HEB5-F1
#
_cell.length_a   1.000
_cell.length_b   1.000
_cell.length_c   1.000
_cell.angle_alpha   90.00
_cell.angle_beta   90.00
_cell.angle_gamma   90.00
#
_symmetry.space_group_name_H-M   'P 1'
#
loop_
_entity.id
_entity.type
_entity.pdbx_description
1 polymer ?
#
loop_
_entity_poly.entity_id
_entity_poly.type
_entity_poly.pdbx_seq_one_letter_code
_entity_poly.pdbx_strand_id
1 'polypeptide(L)' 'MSNLYWYTSSCKQHVHFSRIVISSKGFFLAEEKVSLSNFKQFIFKRNSEFIQVILYESEIHQEIYLFVQECAL' A
#
# COMPACT_ATOMS: atom_id res chain seq x y z
N MET A 1 -8.86 -17.40 -1.32
CA MET A 1 -8.98 -16.53 -0.13
C MET A 1 -7.73 -15.69 -0.07
N SER A 2 -7.80 -14.37 -0.25
CA SER A 2 -6.62 -13.50 -0.18
C SER A 2 -6.34 -13.14 1.27
N ASN A 3 -5.11 -13.37 1.73
CA ASN A 3 -4.67 -12.91 3.05
C ASN A 3 -4.56 -11.37 3.01
N LEU A 4 -5.33 -10.68 3.85
CA LEU A 4 -5.28 -9.23 3.99
C LEU A 4 -4.47 -8.89 5.23
N TYR A 5 -3.29 -8.31 5.05
CA TYR A 5 -2.43 -7.89 6.15
C TYR A 5 -2.61 -6.40 6.44
N TRP A 6 -2.77 -6.06 7.71
CA TRP A 6 -2.98 -4.69 8.20
C TRP A 6 -1.71 -4.19 8.87
N TYR A 7 -1.27 -2.99 8.48
CA TYR A 7 -0.23 -2.27 9.21
C TYR A 7 -0.69 -0.83 9.42
N THR A 8 -0.73 -0.40 10.69
CA THR A 8 -1.00 0.98 11.07
C THR A 8 0.28 1.58 11.65
N SER A 9 0.62 2.80 11.22
CA SER A 9 1.70 3.57 11.83
C SER A 9 1.07 4.79 12.50
N SER A 10 0.82 4.72 13.81
CA SER A 10 0.39 5.85 14.62
C SER A 10 1.59 6.76 14.93
N CYS A 11 2.05 7.52 13.94
CA CYS A 11 3.00 8.59 14.23
C CYS A 11 2.30 9.92 14.04
N LYS A 12 2.17 10.65 15.16
CA LYS A 12 1.74 12.05 15.30
C LYS A 12 2.62 13.07 14.52
N GLN A 13 3.22 12.65 13.41
CA GLN A 13 4.04 13.47 12.53
C GLN A 13 3.58 13.23 11.11
N HIS A 14 2.68 14.09 10.64
CA HIS A 14 2.31 14.37 9.24
C HIS A 14 3.03 13.48 8.21
N VAL A 15 2.61 12.22 8.08
CA VAL A 15 3.17 11.33 7.07
C VAL A 15 2.48 11.72 5.77
N HIS A 16 3.07 12.63 5.00
CA HIS A 16 2.51 12.95 3.69
C HIS A 16 2.77 11.78 2.72
N PHE A 17 1.74 11.38 2.00
CA PHE A 17 1.80 10.38 0.94
C PHE A 17 2.90 10.57 -0.11
N SER A 18 3.33 11.81 -0.34
CA SER A 18 4.44 12.15 -1.23
C SER A 18 5.80 11.65 -0.75
N ARG A 19 5.91 11.24 0.52
CA ARG A 19 7.16 10.80 1.16
C ARG A 19 7.16 9.32 1.56
N ILE A 20 6.07 8.60 1.32
CA ILE A 20 5.99 7.17 1.64
C ILE A 20 6.67 6.37 0.53
N VAL A 21 7.78 5.72 0.87
CA VAL A 21 8.46 4.75 0.00
C VAL A 21 8.00 3.36 0.42
N ILE A 22 7.32 2.65 -0.49
CA ILE A 22 6.94 1.25 -0.27
C ILE A 22 7.98 0.36 -0.94
N SER A 23 8.70 -0.42 -0.11
CA SER A 23 9.59 -1.48 -0.59
C SER A 23 9.04 -2.83 -0.18
N SER A 24 8.96 -3.78 -1.12
CA SER A 24 8.60 -5.17 -0.83
C SER A 24 9.82 -6.07 -1.04
N LYS A 25 10.13 -6.93 -0.06
CA LYS A 25 11.27 -7.84 -0.16
C LYS A 25 10.96 -8.96 -1.15
N GLY A 26 11.62 -8.91 -2.30
CA GLY A 26 11.50 -9.92 -3.34
C GLY A 26 10.35 -9.69 -4.33
N PHE A 27 9.54 -8.63 -4.17
CA PHE A 27 8.62 -8.19 -5.20
C PHE A 27 9.09 -6.86 -5.79
N PHE A 28 8.93 -6.70 -7.11
CA PHE A 28 9.25 -5.49 -7.84
C PHE A 28 7.96 -4.71 -8.10
N LEU A 29 8.03 -3.38 -8.08
CA LEU A 29 6.88 -2.56 -8.48
C LEU A 29 6.59 -2.81 -9.97
N ALA A 30 5.40 -3.32 -10.27
CA ALA A 30 4.97 -3.58 -11.64
C ALA A 30 4.15 -2.39 -12.18
N GLU A 31 3.26 -1.84 -11.35
CA GLU A 31 2.34 -0.77 -11.77
C GLU A 31 1.92 0.10 -10.58
N GLU A 32 1.78 1.40 -10.80
CA GLU A 32 1.02 2.30 -9.94
C GLU A 32 -0.35 2.55 -10.59
N LYS A 33 -1.40 1.94 -10.05
CA LYS A 33 -2.75 1.97 -10.66
C LYS A 33 -3.49 3.27 -10.39
N VAL A 34 -3.35 3.79 -9.17
CA VAL A 34 -4.06 4.98 -8.71
C VAL A 34 -3.11 5.80 -7.85
N SER A 35 -3.02 7.10 -8.15
CA SER A 35 -2.26 8.07 -7.38
C SER A 35 -3.10 9.31 -7.12
N LEU A 36 -3.83 9.28 -6.00
CA LEU A 36 -4.57 10.43 -5.47
C LEU A 36 -3.85 10.99 -4.24
N SER A 37 -4.25 12.18 -3.80
CA SER A 37 -3.64 12.86 -2.66
C SER A 37 -3.70 12.04 -1.37
N ASN A 38 -4.82 11.33 -1.13
CA ASN A 38 -5.10 10.56 0.07
C ASN A 38 -5.27 9.04 -0.17
N PHE A 39 -5.05 8.58 -1.41
CA PHE A 39 -5.23 7.18 -1.78
C PHE A 39 -4.22 6.80 -2.86
N LYS A 40 -3.46 5.75 -2.61
CA LYS A 40 -2.54 5.19 -3.61
C LYS A 40 -2.68 3.69 -3.71
N GLN A 41 -2.54 3.18 -4.93
CA GLN A 41 -2.61 1.76 -5.21
C GLN A 41 -1.45 1.33 -6.10
N PHE A 42 -0.75 0.29 -5.64
CA PHE A 42 0.41 -0.28 -6.31
C PHE A 42 0.17 -1.76 -6.55
N ILE A 43 0.68 -2.27 -7.66
CA ILE A 43 0.82 -3.69 -7.94
C ILE A 43 2.29 -4.02 -7.91
N PHE A 44 2.66 -4.94 -7.04
CA PHE A 44 3.99 -5.54 -7.03
C PHE A 44 3.92 -6.97 -7.57
N LYS A 45 4.99 -7.38 -8.25
CA LYS A 45 5.09 -8.70 -8.89
C LYS A 45 6.36 -9.42 -8.46
N ARG A 46 6.25 -10.74 -8.30
CA ARG A 46 7.38 -11.66 -8.15
C ARG A 46 7.10 -12.91 -8.97
N ASN A 47 7.89 -13.19 -10.01
CA ASN A 47 7.64 -14.31 -10.92
C ASN A 47 6.20 -14.28 -11.48
N SER A 48 5.34 -15.23 -11.10
CA SER A 48 3.92 -15.31 -11.46
C SER A 48 2.97 -14.80 -10.36
N GLU A 49 3.51 -14.36 -9.23
CA GLU A 49 2.73 -13.87 -8.09
C GLU A 49 2.56 -12.35 -8.16
N PHE A 50 1.39 -11.89 -7.72
CA PHE A 50 1.06 -10.48 -7.64
C PHE A 50 0.55 -10.15 -6.25
N ILE A 51 0.97 -9.00 -5.72
CA ILE A 51 0.38 -8.41 -4.54
C ILE A 51 -0.08 -7.00 -4.89
N GLN A 52 -1.26 -6.66 -4.40
CA GLN A 52 -1.77 -5.31 -4.45
C GLN A 52 -1.52 -4.65 -3.10
N VAL A 53 -0.90 -3.49 -3.12
CA VAL A 53 -0.71 -2.65 -1.94
C VAL A 53 -1.55 -1.40 -2.10
N ILE A 54 -2.43 -1.16 -1.14
CA ILE A 54 -3.26 0.03 -1.07
C ILE A 54 -2.82 0.82 0.15
N LEU A 55 -2.67 2.12 -0.03
CA LEU A 55 -2.47 3.07 1.04
C LEU A 55 -3.65 4.05 1.05
N TYR A 56 -4.16 4.35 2.25
CA TYR A 56 -5.23 5.32 2.46
C TYR A 56 -4.95 6.19 3.69
N GLU A 57 -5.00 7.51 3.53
CA GLU A 57 -4.91 8.47 4.65
C GLU A 57 -6.33 8.84 5.07
N SER A 58 -6.67 8.50 6.32
CA SER A 58 -7.93 8.91 6.92
C SER A 58 -7.78 10.27 7.57
N GLU A 59 -8.50 11.27 7.04
CA GLU A 59 -8.58 12.59 7.66
C GLU A 59 -9.29 12.55 9.03
N ILE A 60 -10.25 11.61 9.20
CA ILE A 60 -11.04 11.46 10.44
C ILE A 60 -10.16 10.92 11.57
N HIS A 61 -9.41 9.86 11.30
CA HIS A 61 -8.57 9.21 12.30
C HIS A 61 -7.15 9.80 12.37
N GLN A 62 -6.79 10.68 11.42
CA GLN A 62 -5.43 11.23 11.27
C GLN A 62 -4.36 10.12 11.18
N GLU A 63 -4.68 9.05 10.46
CA GLU A 63 -3.87 7.83 10.35
C GLU A 63 -3.74 7.39 8.89
N ILE A 64 -2.66 6.68 8.58
CA ILE A 64 -2.48 6.01 7.30
C ILE A 64 -2.65 4.51 7.46
N TYR A 65 -3.54 3.97 6.64
CA TYR A 65 -3.85 2.56 6.54
C TYR A 65 -3.11 1.96 5.35
N LEU A 66 -2.41 0.86 5.60
CA LEU A 66 -1.78 0.05 4.57
C LEU A 66 -2.51 -1.29 4.50
N PHE A 67 -2.96 -1.62 3.29
CA PHE A 67 -3.61 -2.88 2.98
C PHE A 67 -2.76 -3.64 1.97
N VAL A 68 -2.44 -4.89 2.27
CA VAL A 68 -1.80 -5.80 1.31
C VAL A 68 -2.76 -6.92 0.99
N GLN A 69 -3.06 -7.10 -0.29
CA GLN A 69 -3.86 -8.19 -0.80
C GLN A 69 -3.03 -9.05 -1.75
N GLU A 70 -2.94 -10.35 -1.46
CA GLU A 70 -2.44 -11.34 -2.43
C GLU A 70 -3.46 -11.50 -3.57
N CYS A 71 -3.01 -11.32 -4.81
CA CYS A 71 -3.87 -11.48 -5.98
C CYS A 71 -3.68 -12.88 -6.57
N ALA A 72 -4.77 -13.60 -6.81
CA ALA A 72 -4.74 -14.78 -7.66
C ALA A 72 -4.66 -14.34 -9.13
N LEU A 73 -3.93 -15.11 -9.94
CA LEU A 73 -3.92 -15.00 -11.41
C LEU A 73 -5.32 -15.24 -11.98
#